data_AF-A0A9E2JJK0-F1
#
_entry.id   AF-A0A9E2JJK0-F1
#
_cell.length_a   1.000
_cell.length_b   1.000
_cell.length_c   1.000
_cell.angle_alpha   90.00
_cell.angle_beta   90.00
_cell.angle_gamma   90.00
#
_symmetry.space_group_name_H-M   'P 1'
#
loop_
_entity.id
_entity.type
_entity.pdbx_description
1 polymer ?
#
loop_
_entity_poly.entity_id
_entity_poly.type
_entity_poly.pdbx_seq_one_letter_code
_entity_poly.pdbx_strand_id
1 'polypeptide(L)'
;MARIIGENVVNQVEIYDAIGGGTVVFFYRTPSTSDRAGYQADSIEFKAGRKPKARLRLAETRQKYGLQIIIGIREGDVLYRDENGETRPLTSETPGWKEQLSRFAPELVEAMAAHVFEAAAALPPEEGDDEDESGND
;
A
#
# COMPACT_ATOMS: atom_id res chain seq x y z
N MET A 1 12.89 6.98 12.49
CA MET A 1 11.87 7.88 13.07
C MET A 1 11.00 7.09 14.04
N ALA A 2 10.49 7.71 15.10
CA ALA A 2 9.54 7.06 16.00
C ALA A 2 8.16 6.96 15.34
N ARG A 3 7.46 5.83 15.55
CA ARG A 3 6.07 5.66 15.09
C ARG A 3 5.13 6.40 16.04
N ILE A 4 4.28 7.28 15.50
CA ILE A 4 3.22 7.94 16.26
C ILE A 4 1.98 7.02 16.25
N ILE A 5 1.36 6.83 17.41
CA ILE A 5 0.12 6.08 17.58
C ILE A 5 -0.91 6.95 18.29
N GLY A 6 -2.18 6.84 17.91
CA GLY A 6 -3.28 7.64 18.45
C GLY A 6 -4.46 7.74 17.48
N GLU A 7 -5.55 8.31 17.96
CA GLU A 7 -6.69 8.65 17.10
C GLU A 7 -6.29 9.74 16.10
N ASN A 8 -6.82 9.67 14.88
CA ASN A 8 -6.59 10.65 13.82
C ASN A 8 -5.12 10.86 13.40
N VAL A 9 -4.22 9.91 13.70
CA VAL A 9 -2.85 9.94 13.19
C VAL A 9 -2.86 9.66 11.69
N VAL A 10 -2.24 10.57 10.94
CA VAL A 10 -1.98 10.44 9.51
C VAL A 10 -0.57 9.90 9.32
N ASN A 11 -0.46 8.77 8.61
CA ASN A 11 0.82 8.25 8.17
C ASN A 11 1.08 8.68 6.73
N GLN A 12 2.35 8.66 6.34
CA GLN A 12 2.76 8.90 4.96
C GLN A 12 3.65 7.77 4.46
N VAL A 13 3.57 7.49 3.17
CA VAL A 13 4.49 6.59 2.47
C VAL A 13 4.92 7.24 1.16
N GLU A 14 6.21 7.10 0.86
CA GLU A 14 6.82 7.55 -0.39
C GLU A 14 6.95 6.34 -1.31
N ILE A 15 6.40 6.45 -2.52
CA ILE A 15 6.41 5.41 -3.54
C ILE A 15 7.10 5.97 -4.77
N TYR A 16 8.13 5.26 -5.24
CA TYR A 16 8.74 5.59 -6.51
C TYR A 16 7.83 5.12 -7.67
N ASP A 17 7.33 6.09 -8.43
CA ASP A 17 6.57 5.85 -9.65
C ASP A 17 7.53 5.62 -10.82
N ALA A 18 7.67 4.35 -11.20
CA ALA A 18 8.51 3.94 -12.31
C ALA A 18 7.94 4.36 -13.69
N ILE A 19 6.64 4.66 -13.79
CA ILE A 19 5.98 5.05 -15.03
C ILE A 19 6.14 6.56 -15.26
N GLY A 20 5.80 7.38 -14.25
CA GLY A 20 5.91 8.84 -14.31
C GLY A 20 7.32 9.37 -14.05
N GLY A 21 8.21 8.56 -13.48
CA GLY A 21 9.60 8.94 -13.21
C GLY A 21 9.74 9.91 -12.03
N GLY A 22 9.08 9.62 -10.91
CA GLY A 22 9.03 10.50 -9.74
C GLY A 22 8.73 9.77 -8.44
N THR A 23 8.60 10.53 -7.35
CA THR A 23 8.14 10.00 -6.05
C THR A 23 6.77 10.56 -5.74
N VAL A 24 5.81 9.68 -5.51
CA VAL A 24 4.45 10.00 -5.09
C VAL A 24 4.32 9.74 -3.59
N VAL A 25 3.82 10.72 -2.86
CA VAL A 25 3.57 10.62 -1.42
C VAL A 25 2.08 10.42 -1.17
N PHE A 26 1.75 9.30 -0.55
CA PHE A 26 0.40 8.99 -0.10
C PHE A 26 0.26 9.24 1.39
N PHE A 27 -0.87 9.83 1.78
CA PHE A 27 -1.32 9.93 3.16
C PHE A 27 -2.37 8.87 3.43
N TYR A 28 -2.21 8.12 4.53
CA TYR A 28 -3.11 7.02 4.87
C TYR A 28 -3.37 6.94 6.37
N ARG A 29 -4.56 6.46 6.73
CA ARG A 29 -4.87 6.09 8.12
C ARG A 29 -4.28 4.72 8.46
N THR A 30 -3.95 4.49 9.73
CA THR A 30 -3.56 3.15 10.18
C THR A 30 -4.72 2.15 9.91
N PRO A 31 -4.46 1.00 9.27
CA PRO A 31 -5.48 -0.04 9.11
C PRO A 31 -5.94 -0.55 10.46
N SER A 32 -7.25 -0.76 10.62
CA SER A 32 -7.79 -1.40 11.81
C SER A 32 -7.53 -2.91 11.79
N THR A 33 -7.78 -3.58 12.91
CA THR A 33 -7.77 -5.05 12.97
C THR A 33 -8.76 -5.66 11.97
N SER A 34 -9.94 -5.06 11.79
CA SER A 34 -10.93 -5.55 10.83
C SER A 34 -10.47 -5.38 9.38
N ASP A 35 -9.78 -4.28 9.07
CA ASP A 35 -9.21 -4.07 7.73
C ASP A 35 -8.17 -5.14 7.40
N ARG A 36 -7.29 -5.45 8.36
CA ARG A 36 -6.25 -6.49 8.18
C ARG A 36 -6.84 -7.89 8.03
N ALA A 37 -7.81 -8.24 8.87
CA ALA A 37 -8.51 -9.53 8.77
C ALA A 37 -9.23 -9.67 7.42
N GLY A 38 -9.92 -8.60 6.99
CA GLY A 38 -10.58 -8.56 5.69
C GLY A 38 -9.60 -8.68 4.53
N TYR A 39 -8.49 -7.94 4.57
CA TYR A 39 -7.42 -8.01 3.56
C TYR A 39 -6.92 -9.44 3.37
N GLN A 40 -6.58 -10.11 4.48
CA GLN A 40 -6.09 -11.47 4.45
C GLN A 40 -7.14 -12.45 3.92
N ALA A 41 -8.39 -12.34 4.38
CA ALA A 41 -9.48 -13.19 3.92
C ALA A 41 -9.77 -13.03 2.41
N ASP A 42 -9.78 -11.80 1.90
CA ASP A 42 -10.09 -11.52 0.50
C ASP A 42 -8.94 -11.87 -0.45
N SER A 43 -7.70 -11.93 0.05
CA SER A 43 -6.49 -12.22 -0.75
C SER A 43 -6.49 -13.61 -1.39
N ILE A 44 -7.24 -14.56 -0.83
CA ILE A 44 -7.33 -15.94 -1.31
C ILE A 44 -8.80 -16.34 -1.45
N GLU A 45 -9.22 -16.64 -2.67
CA GLU A 45 -10.54 -17.22 -2.94
C GLU A 45 -10.42 -18.76 -2.99
N PHE A 46 -11.16 -19.44 -2.11
CA PHE A 46 -11.30 -20.89 -2.15
C PHE A 46 -12.58 -21.29 -2.88
N LYS A 47 -12.45 -22.04 -3.98
CA LYS A 47 -13.59 -22.61 -4.69
C LYS A 47 -13.81 -24.06 -4.25
N ALA A 48 -14.97 -24.32 -3.64
CA ALA A 48 -15.37 -25.66 -3.22
C ALA A 48 -15.69 -26.56 -4.43
N GLY A 49 -15.34 -27.84 -4.33
CA GLY A 49 -15.59 -28.85 -5.36
C GLY A 49 -14.81 -30.14 -5.09
N ARG A 50 -14.92 -31.14 -5.98
CA ARG A 50 -14.19 -32.43 -5.87
C ARG A 50 -12.66 -32.27 -5.81
N LYS A 51 -12.13 -31.15 -6.32
CA LYS A 51 -10.74 -30.72 -6.15
C LYS A 51 -10.77 -29.24 -5.76
N PRO A 52 -10.55 -28.89 -4.49
CA PRO A 52 -10.53 -27.50 -4.07
C PRO A 52 -9.46 -26.75 -4.86
N LYS A 53 -9.80 -25.56 -5.34
CA LYS A 53 -8.87 -24.66 -6.02
C LYS A 53 -8.78 -23.36 -5.23
N ALA A 54 -7.56 -22.93 -4.94
CA ALA A 54 -7.28 -21.60 -4.42
C ALA A 54 -6.90 -20.68 -5.58
N ARG A 55 -7.46 -19.47 -5.59
CA ARG A 55 -7.07 -18.39 -6.49
C ARG A 55 -6.57 -17.21 -5.66
N LEU A 56 -5.37 -16.74 -5.95
CA LEU A 56 -4.86 -15.50 -5.41
C LEU A 56 -5.58 -14.31 -6.05
N ARG A 57 -6.02 -13.37 -5.23
CA ARG A 57 -6.74 -12.14 -5.62
C ARG A 57 -6.02 -10.88 -5.11
N LEU A 58 -4.68 -10.96 -5.05
CA LEU A 58 -3.87 -9.92 -4.43
C LEU A 58 -4.07 -8.54 -5.08
N ALA A 59 -4.15 -8.47 -6.41
CA ALA A 59 -4.37 -7.20 -7.10
C ALA A 59 -5.72 -6.58 -6.70
N GLU A 60 -6.82 -7.36 -6.76
CA GLU A 60 -8.15 -6.85 -6.40
C GLU A 60 -8.25 -6.48 -4.92
N THR A 61 -7.63 -7.27 -4.04
CA THR A 61 -7.59 -7.00 -2.60
C THR A 61 -6.78 -5.73 -2.30
N ARG A 62 -5.61 -5.57 -2.91
CA ARG A 62 -4.76 -4.38 -2.76
C ARG A 62 -5.49 -3.12 -3.23
N GLN A 63 -6.18 -3.17 -4.37
CA GLN A 63 -7.02 -2.06 -4.82
C GLN A 63 -8.10 -1.71 -3.79
N LYS A 64 -8.91 -2.68 -3.40
CA LYS A 64 -10.04 -2.49 -2.48
C LYS A 64 -9.59 -1.87 -1.15
N TYR A 65 -8.64 -2.50 -0.48
CA TYR A 65 -8.22 -2.09 0.85
C TYR A 65 -7.28 -0.89 0.82
N GLY A 66 -6.48 -0.74 -0.25
CA GLY A 66 -5.67 0.45 -0.47
C GLY A 66 -6.53 1.70 -0.54
N LEU A 67 -7.51 1.75 -1.46
CA LEU A 67 -8.42 2.88 -1.61
C LEU A 67 -9.20 3.19 -0.33
N GLN A 68 -9.50 2.18 0.48
CA GLN A 68 -10.20 2.36 1.75
C GLN A 68 -9.36 3.11 2.81
N ILE A 69 -8.04 2.97 2.79
CA ILE A 69 -7.16 3.56 3.81
C ILE A 69 -6.41 4.82 3.35
N ILE A 70 -6.24 5.03 2.03
CA ILE A 70 -5.68 6.29 1.52
C ILE A 70 -6.64 7.40 1.90
N ILE A 71 -6.13 8.45 2.52
CA ILE A 71 -6.89 9.67 2.86
C ILE A 71 -6.41 10.87 2.06
N GLY A 72 -5.22 10.82 1.46
CA GLY A 72 -4.76 11.85 0.56
C GLY A 72 -3.51 11.51 -0.24
N ILE A 73 -3.11 12.47 -1.06
CA ILE A 73 -1.94 12.43 -1.94
C ILE A 73 -1.31 13.81 -1.84
N ARG A 74 0.02 13.90 -1.81
CA ARG A 74 0.70 15.21 -1.83
C ARG A 74 0.39 15.93 -3.14
N GLU A 75 -0.04 17.18 -3.02
CA GLU A 75 -0.38 18.02 -4.16
C GLU A 75 0.82 18.16 -5.11
N GLY A 76 0.55 18.00 -6.41
CA GLY A 76 1.55 18.11 -7.46
C GLY A 76 2.26 16.81 -7.83
N ASP A 77 2.19 15.77 -6.98
CA ASP A 77 2.82 14.47 -7.28
C ASP A 77 2.06 13.71 -8.38
N VAL A 78 0.74 13.87 -8.43
CA VAL A 78 -0.13 13.27 -9.45
C VAL A 78 -0.88 14.39 -10.15
N LEU A 79 -0.83 14.41 -11.47
CA LEU A 79 -1.58 15.32 -12.31
C LEU A 79 -2.62 14.53 -13.10
N TYR A 80 -3.81 15.12 -13.30
CA TYR A 80 -4.84 14.55 -14.15
C TYR A 80 -5.25 15.56 -15.22
N ARG A 81 -5.82 15.05 -16.31
CA ARG A 81 -6.44 15.88 -17.35
C ARG A 81 -7.94 15.99 -17.06
N ASP A 82 -8.43 17.20 -16.89
CA ASP A 82 -9.86 17.44 -16.65
C ASP A 82 -10.70 17.32 -17.93
N GLU A 83 -12.02 17.51 -17.79
CA GLU A 83 -12.97 17.43 -18.91
C GLU A 83 -12.74 18.50 -20.00
N ASN A 84 -12.06 19.60 -19.66
CA ASN A 84 -11.70 20.67 -20.58
C ASN A 84 -10.32 20.41 -21.25
N GLY A 85 -9.64 19.33 -20.90
CA GLY A 85 -8.32 19.00 -21.40
C GLY A 85 -7.17 19.69 -20.67
N GLU A 86 -7.45 20.43 -19.58
CA GLU A 86 -6.43 21.11 -18.79
C GLU A 86 -5.75 20.13 -17.82
N THR A 87 -4.45 20.32 -17.60
CA THR A 87 -3.71 19.51 -16.63
C THR A 87 -3.79 20.18 -15.26
N ARG A 88 -4.29 19.44 -14.27
CA ARG A 88 -4.49 19.92 -12.90
C ARG A 88 -3.90 18.95 -11.87
N PRO A 89 -3.44 19.42 -10.71
CA PRO A 89 -3.06 18.53 -9.61
C PRO A 89 -4.26 17.69 -9.16
N LEU A 90 -4.04 16.39 -9.01
CA LEU A 90 -4.98 15.50 -8.35
C LEU A 90 -4.78 15.65 -6.85
N THR A 91 -5.81 16.08 -6.14
CA THR A 91 -5.78 16.30 -4.69
C THR A 91 -6.86 15.49 -4.00
N SER A 92 -6.78 15.40 -2.67
CA SER A 92 -7.80 14.74 -1.85
C SER A 92 -9.17 15.45 -1.88
N GLU A 93 -9.18 16.71 -2.32
CA GLU A 93 -10.38 17.53 -2.50
C GLU A 93 -10.96 17.42 -3.92
N THR A 94 -10.22 16.83 -4.86
CA THR A 94 -10.72 16.63 -6.23
C THR A 94 -11.88 15.62 -6.21
N PRO A 95 -13.06 15.96 -6.76
CA PRO A 95 -14.19 15.02 -6.81
C PRO A 95 -13.81 13.71 -7.51
N GLY A 96 -14.05 12.59 -6.85
CA GLY A 96 -13.75 11.26 -7.40
C GLY A 96 -12.25 10.94 -7.53
N TRP A 97 -11.38 11.59 -6.75
CA TRP A 97 -9.93 11.42 -6.88
C TRP A 97 -9.45 9.98 -6.68
N LYS A 98 -10.11 9.21 -5.82
CA LYS A 98 -9.81 7.79 -5.60
C LYS A 98 -10.15 6.96 -6.82
N GLU A 99 -11.27 7.26 -7.46
CA GLU A 99 -11.71 6.62 -8.69
C GLU A 99 -10.73 6.93 -9.83
N GLN A 100 -10.31 8.19 -9.97
CA GLN A 100 -9.26 8.59 -10.91
C GLN A 100 -7.98 7.78 -10.69
N LEU A 101 -7.53 7.70 -9.44
CA LEU A 101 -6.33 6.97 -9.06
C LEU A 101 -6.44 5.47 -9.39
N SER A 102 -7.53 4.83 -8.97
CA SER A 102 -7.78 3.40 -9.23
C SER A 102 -7.87 3.05 -10.71
N ARG A 103 -8.34 4.00 -11.54
CA ARG A 103 -8.54 3.78 -12.96
C ARG A 103 -7.29 4.01 -13.79
N PHE A 104 -6.50 5.02 -13.44
CA PHE A 104 -5.40 5.52 -14.27
C PHE A 104 -4.02 5.28 -13.69
N ALA A 105 -3.93 5.01 -12.38
CA ALA A 105 -2.69 4.65 -11.69
C ALA A 105 -2.93 3.53 -10.64
N PRO A 106 -3.55 2.39 -11.03
CA PRO A 106 -3.84 1.30 -10.11
C PRO A 106 -2.58 0.77 -9.41
N GLU A 107 -1.45 0.70 -10.10
CA GLU A 107 -0.18 0.21 -9.57
C GLU A 107 0.31 1.00 -8.35
N LEU A 108 0.05 2.32 -8.29
CA LEU A 108 0.41 3.15 -7.13
C LEU A 108 -0.43 2.78 -5.90
N VAL A 109 -1.73 2.53 -6.10
CA VAL A 109 -2.63 2.05 -5.05
C VAL A 109 -2.18 0.69 -4.55
N GLU A 110 -1.80 -0.19 -5.46
CA GLU A 110 -1.31 -1.53 -5.15
C GLU A 110 -0.01 -1.52 -4.36
N ALA A 111 0.96 -0.70 -4.78
CA ALA A 111 2.23 -0.54 -4.09
C ALA A 111 2.03 0.00 -2.66
N MET A 112 1.14 0.99 -2.50
CA MET A 112 0.76 1.54 -1.20
C MET A 112 0.13 0.47 -0.30
N ALA A 113 -0.84 -0.28 -0.84
CA ALA A 113 -1.52 -1.33 -0.09
C ALA A 113 -0.55 -2.45 0.31
N ALA A 114 0.33 -2.89 -0.60
CA ALA A 114 1.35 -3.90 -0.29
C ALA A 114 2.27 -3.41 0.84
N HIS A 115 2.75 -2.16 0.76
CA HIS A 115 3.56 -1.57 1.83
C HIS A 115 2.84 -1.59 3.18
N VAL A 116 1.56 -1.21 3.22
CA VAL A 116 0.85 -1.05 4.49
C VAL A 116 0.35 -2.38 5.10
N PHE A 117 -0.13 -3.29 4.26
CA PHE A 117 -0.73 -4.55 4.72
C PHE A 117 0.25 -5.71 4.78
N GLU A 118 1.25 -5.75 3.91
CA GLU A 118 2.16 -6.89 3.76
C GLU A 118 3.54 -6.65 4.37
N ALA A 119 3.93 -5.40 4.63
CA ALA A 119 5.14 -5.15 5.41
C ALA A 119 4.97 -5.75 6.81
N ALA A 120 5.78 -6.76 7.10
CA ALA A 120 5.85 -7.34 8.43
C ALA A 120 6.53 -6.35 9.38
N ALA A 121 6.00 -6.22 10.60
CA ALA A 121 6.85 -5.83 11.71
C ALA A 121 7.84 -6.98 11.91
N ALA A 122 9.09 -6.77 11.53
CA ALA A 122 10.16 -7.73 11.76
C ALA A 122 10.74 -7.50 13.16
N LEU A 123 11.04 -8.58 13.87
CA LEU A 123 12.03 -8.52 14.95
C LEU A 123 13.38 -8.18 14.29
N PRO A 124 14.25 -7.41 14.97
CA PRO A 124 15.61 -7.25 14.47
C PRO A 124 16.23 -8.65 14.27
N PRO A 125 17.09 -8.84 13.25
CA PRO A 125 17.86 -10.06 13.16
C PRO A 125 18.57 -10.27 14.51
N GLU A 126 18.52 -11.50 15.04
CA GLU A 126 19.42 -11.84 16.15
C GLU A 126 20.84 -11.60 15.63
N GLU A 127 21.59 -10.73 16.30
CA GLU A 127 23.02 -10.60 16.06
C GLU A 127 23.59 -11.99 16.31
N GLY A 128 23.91 -12.71 15.23
CA GLY A 128 24.68 -13.92 15.35
C GLY A 128 25.98 -13.53 16.02
N ASP A 129 26.26 -14.10 17.19
CA ASP A 129 27.62 -14.22 17.68
C ASP A 129 28.38 -15.02 16.61
N ASP A 130 28.92 -14.31 15.62
CA ASP A 130 30.08 -14.76 14.86
C ASP A 130 31.25 -14.77 15.86
N GLU A 131 31.21 -15.70 16.82
CA GLU A 131 32.43 -16.20 17.44
C GLU A 131 33.19 -16.90 16.32
N ASP A 132 34.06 -16.12 15.68
CA ASP A 132 35.21 -16.60 14.94
C ASP A 132 35.87 -17.74 15.73
N GLU A 133 35.53 -18.99 15.43
CA GLU A 133 36.41 -20.13 15.66
C GLU A 133 37.60 -20.01 14.68
N SER A 134 38.41 -18.96 14.88
CA SER A 134 39.83 -18.98 14.58
C SER A 134 40.54 -19.71 15.73
N GLY A 135 40.15 -20.96 15.95
CA GLY A 135 40.78 -21.90 16.88
C GLY A 135 41.74 -22.82 16.14
N ASN A 136 43.00 -22.40 16.11
CA ASN A 136 44.22 -23.11 15.70
C ASN A 136 44.25 -24.64 16.00
N ASP A 137 44.46 -25.47 14.97
CA ASP A 137 45.64 -26.37 14.85
C ASP A 137 45.83 -26.93 13.42
#